data_AF-A0A1F7WDE9-F1
#
_entry.id   AF-A0A1F7WDE9-F1
#
_cell.length_a   1.000
_cell.length_b   1.000
_cell.length_c   1.000
_cell.angle_alpha   90.00
_cell.angle_beta   90.00
_cell.angle_gamma   90.00
#
_symmetry.space_group_name_H-M   'P 1'
#
loop_
_entity.id
_entity.type
_entity.pdbx_description
1 polymer ?
#
loop_
_entity_poly.entity_id
_entity_poly.type
_entity_poly.pdbx_seq_one_letter_code
_entity_poly.pdbx_strand_id
1 'polypeptide(L)'
;MAIKSKITEEAILFFSISKWVLLSTTIGAIVGTAATVFLKALNWSISIRGQFSYYYFLLPLAFLISVLLVKYFAPEAEGHGTEKVIEAIHKRDSNIDIMVVPVKLLATIVTIACGGSAGKEGPCAQIGAGLASYFANLFHFDGHDRRKLVICGISAGFAAVFGTPLAGAIFGVEVLFVGTMLYDVMLPSFIAGITSYQVAEALGIGYSNHSASFAPVFSEVFFLKVVLAGIFFGVCSIIFVETMKFFEHISSQIKLNKQYKAILGGMILIGLTFIFSDQFLGLGIETIDSCLPREKNIWYAFDYMGFNSNFIYSYLSGGSVVWYAFLAKILFTAVTLNFGGSGGVVTPIFFIGATSGALYAQLMGLDVFTFSAIGFVAVLAGAANTPIAASIMAMEIFGSALAPYAAVACIVSFFMSGHRSIYPSQVLFLKKSESIDVNIGDEMADIDARPAPRKKSLLQRILDIKNKKKKE
;
A
#
# COMPACT_ATOMS: atom_id res chain seq x y z
N MET A 1 -46.69 18.79 13.41
CA MET A 1 -45.54 18.23 14.18
C MET A 1 -44.56 17.49 13.26
N ALA A 2 -45.04 16.60 12.39
CA ALA A 2 -44.20 15.83 11.44
C ALA A 2 -43.40 16.65 10.41
N ILE A 3 -43.90 17.81 9.95
CA ILE A 3 -43.17 18.67 9.00
C ILE A 3 -42.01 19.40 9.71
N LYS A 4 -42.24 19.89 10.93
CA LYS A 4 -41.19 20.56 11.71
C LYS A 4 -40.06 19.59 12.05
N SER A 5 -40.36 18.34 12.42
CA SER A 5 -39.32 17.34 12.69
C SER A 5 -38.49 17.00 11.45
N LYS A 6 -39.13 16.88 10.27
CA LYS A 6 -38.42 16.67 8.99
C LYS A 6 -37.51 17.85 8.62
N ILE A 7 -37.98 19.08 8.79
CA ILE A 7 -37.16 20.28 8.51
C ILE A 7 -35.97 20.36 9.48
N THR A 8 -36.16 20.02 10.75
CA THR A 8 -35.07 19.98 11.73
C THR A 8 -34.03 18.93 11.37
N GLU A 9 -34.45 17.74 10.92
CA GLU A 9 -33.57 16.67 10.48
C GLU A 9 -32.71 17.10 9.27
N GLU A 10 -33.34 17.66 8.23
CA GLU A 10 -32.63 18.19 7.06
C GLU A 10 -31.65 19.31 7.43
N ALA A 11 -32.02 20.20 8.35
CA ALA A 11 -31.13 21.25 8.83
C ALA A 11 -29.90 20.67 9.56
N ILE A 12 -30.10 19.66 10.42
CA ILE A 12 -29.00 18.97 11.11
C ILE A 12 -28.04 18.31 10.11
N LEU A 13 -28.59 17.62 9.11
CA LEU A 13 -27.80 17.00 8.04
C LEU A 13 -27.02 18.05 7.25
N PHE A 14 -27.65 19.17 6.87
CA PHE A 14 -26.99 20.26 6.16
C PHE A 14 -25.83 20.88 6.95
N PHE A 15 -26.02 21.16 8.24
CA PHE A 15 -24.95 21.68 9.10
C PHE A 15 -23.83 20.65 9.30
N SER A 16 -24.16 19.37 9.43
CA SER A 16 -23.18 18.28 9.53
C SER A 16 -22.33 18.17 8.27
N ILE A 17 -22.97 18.17 7.09
CA ILE A 17 -22.28 18.15 5.80
C ILE A 17 -21.39 19.37 5.66
N SER A 18 -21.90 20.57 5.95
CA SER A 18 -21.14 21.82 5.84
C SER A 18 -19.91 21.82 6.76
N LYS A 19 -20.06 21.35 8.01
CA LYS A 19 -18.95 21.16 8.96
C LYS A 19 -17.89 20.23 8.36
N TRP A 20 -18.30 19.06 7.87
CA TRP A 20 -17.38 18.06 7.36
C TRP A 20 -16.70 18.48 6.06
N VAL A 21 -17.37 19.21 5.18
CA VAL A 21 -16.76 19.82 3.99
C VAL A 21 -15.62 20.75 4.40
N LEU A 22 -15.84 21.64 5.36
CA LEU A 22 -14.82 22.60 5.80
C LEU A 22 -13.64 21.91 6.49
N LEU A 23 -13.90 20.98 7.41
CA LEU A 23 -12.85 20.28 8.16
C LEU A 23 -12.02 19.38 7.24
N SER A 24 -12.66 18.59 6.39
CA SER A 24 -11.95 17.68 5.48
C SER A 24 -11.15 18.41 4.41
N THR A 25 -11.64 19.54 3.88
CA THR A 25 -10.88 20.41 2.97
C THR A 25 -9.63 20.94 3.68
N THR A 26 -9.76 21.38 4.93
CA THR A 26 -8.63 21.88 5.73
C THR A 26 -7.59 20.79 5.96
N ILE A 27 -8.00 19.59 6.38
CA ILE A 27 -7.11 18.44 6.54
C ILE A 27 -6.45 18.07 5.21
N GLY A 28 -7.22 18.00 4.12
CA GLY A 28 -6.71 17.71 2.79
C GLY A 28 -5.63 18.69 2.36
N ALA A 29 -5.81 19.99 2.59
CA ALA A 29 -4.81 21.00 2.24
C ALA A 29 -3.53 20.90 3.09
N ILE A 30 -3.66 20.69 4.40
CA ILE A 30 -2.52 20.49 5.31
C ILE A 30 -1.71 19.26 4.90
N VAL A 31 -2.40 18.14 4.69
CA VAL A 31 -1.77 16.86 4.37
C VAL A 31 -1.20 16.87 2.96
N GLY A 32 -1.88 17.45 1.97
CA GLY A 32 -1.37 17.58 0.60
C GLY A 32 -0.09 18.41 0.54
N THR A 33 -0.02 19.50 1.32
CA THR A 33 1.19 20.32 1.43
C THR A 33 2.34 19.53 2.06
N ALA A 34 2.10 18.88 3.20
CA ALA A 34 3.12 18.11 3.90
C ALA A 34 3.61 16.89 3.08
N ALA A 35 2.70 16.17 2.43
CA ALA A 35 3.02 15.08 1.52
C ALA A 35 3.88 15.60 0.36
N THR A 36 3.56 16.75 -0.23
CA THR A 36 4.36 17.35 -1.30
C THR A 36 5.79 17.66 -0.86
N VAL A 37 5.96 18.26 0.33
CA VAL A 37 7.29 18.52 0.89
C VAL A 37 8.09 17.23 1.03
N PHE A 38 7.47 16.18 1.58
CA PHE A 38 8.11 14.87 1.70
C PHE A 38 8.47 14.26 0.34
N LEU A 39 7.53 14.26 -0.62
CA LEU A 39 7.75 13.69 -1.95
C LEU A 39 8.87 14.41 -2.71
N LYS A 40 8.90 15.74 -2.67
CA LYS A 40 9.98 16.53 -3.30
C LYS A 40 11.32 16.28 -2.64
N ALA A 41 11.36 16.25 -1.30
CA ALA A 41 12.59 15.96 -0.57
C ALA A 41 13.12 14.54 -0.88
N LEU A 42 12.23 13.55 -0.92
CA LEU A 42 12.56 12.18 -1.28
C LEU A 42 13.10 12.07 -2.71
N ASN A 43 12.39 12.64 -3.70
CA ASN A 43 12.80 12.61 -5.09
C ASN A 43 14.14 13.33 -5.31
N TRP A 44 14.34 14.47 -4.65
CA TRP A 44 15.60 15.20 -4.68
C TRP A 44 16.76 14.35 -4.13
N SER A 45 16.57 13.67 -2.99
CA SER A 45 17.58 12.75 -2.44
C SER A 45 17.88 11.55 -3.36
N ILE A 46 16.85 10.98 -4.00
CA ILE A 46 17.01 9.89 -4.98
C ILE A 46 17.78 10.36 -6.22
N SER A 47 17.52 11.59 -6.69
CA SER A 47 18.21 12.20 -7.83
C SER A 47 19.70 12.41 -7.55
N ILE A 48 20.05 12.94 -6.37
CA ILE A 48 21.46 13.08 -5.94
C ILE A 48 22.14 11.71 -5.89
N ARG A 49 21.48 10.72 -5.28
CA ARG A 49 21.97 9.33 -5.23
C ARG A 49 22.24 8.76 -6.62
N GLY A 50 21.40 9.07 -7.62
CA GLY A 50 21.54 8.61 -9.00
C GLY A 50 22.87 8.97 -9.68
N GLN A 51 23.67 9.86 -9.08
CA GLN A 51 25.02 10.21 -9.55
C GLN A 51 26.11 9.22 -9.09
N PHE A 52 25.81 8.31 -8.16
CA PHE A 52 26.77 7.39 -7.56
C PHE A 52 26.39 5.94 -7.85
N SER A 53 27.23 5.19 -8.57
CA SER A 53 26.94 3.79 -8.94
C SER A 53 26.85 2.82 -7.75
N TYR A 54 27.55 3.13 -6.66
CA TYR A 54 27.70 2.22 -5.51
C TYR A 54 27.07 2.78 -4.22
N TYR A 55 26.01 3.58 -4.36
CA TYR A 55 25.32 4.23 -3.25
C TYR A 55 24.83 3.24 -2.17
N TYR A 56 24.53 2.00 -2.57
CA TYR A 56 23.98 0.95 -1.69
C TYR A 56 24.97 0.47 -0.62
N PHE A 57 26.27 0.78 -0.72
CA PHE A 57 27.20 0.54 0.40
C PHE A 57 26.89 1.40 1.63
N LEU A 58 26.08 2.46 1.49
CA LEU A 58 25.62 3.29 2.60
C LEU A 58 24.46 2.65 3.38
N LEU A 59 23.87 1.55 2.91
CA LEU A 59 22.71 0.90 3.54
C LEU A 59 22.88 0.60 5.05
N PRO A 60 24.01 0.02 5.53
CA PRO A 60 24.19 -0.25 6.95
C PRO A 60 24.14 1.03 7.80
N LEU A 61 24.76 2.12 7.30
CA LEU A 61 24.76 3.42 7.97
C LEU A 61 23.37 4.08 7.92
N ALA A 62 22.70 4.00 6.77
CA ALA A 62 21.36 4.54 6.59
C ALA A 62 20.35 3.88 7.54
N PHE A 63 20.39 2.56 7.68
CA PHE A 63 19.50 1.83 8.58
C PHE A 63 19.83 2.13 10.04
N LEU A 64 21.12 2.28 10.38
CA LEU A 64 21.52 2.71 11.71
C LEU A 64 20.94 4.09 12.04
N ILE A 65 21.08 5.08 11.14
CA ILE A 65 20.51 6.43 11.31
C ILE A 65 19.00 6.36 11.44
N SER A 66 18.31 5.61 10.58
CA SER A 66 16.85 5.37 10.66
C SER A 66 16.43 4.87 12.05
N VAL A 67 17.09 3.82 12.54
CA VAL A 67 16.81 3.27 13.88
C VAL A 67 17.11 4.25 15.00
N LEU A 68 18.20 5.03 14.90
CA LEU A 68 18.53 6.04 15.91
C LEU A 68 17.48 7.16 15.95
N LEU A 69 17.03 7.64 14.78
CA LEU A 69 15.97 8.65 14.67
C LEU A 69 14.68 8.16 15.33
N VAL A 70 14.21 6.97 14.96
CA VAL A 70 12.99 6.38 15.53
C VAL A 70 13.14 6.12 17.03
N LYS A 71 14.25 5.52 17.47
CA LYS A 71 14.48 5.14 18.87
C LYS A 71 14.50 6.35 19.81
N TYR A 72 15.14 7.45 19.41
CA TYR A 72 15.35 8.59 20.31
C TYR A 72 14.27 9.66 20.23
N PHE A 73 13.61 9.84 19.08
CA PHE A 73 12.68 10.94 18.88
C PHE A 73 11.20 10.53 18.79
N ALA A 74 10.88 9.39 18.17
CA ALA A 74 9.49 8.92 18.06
C ALA A 74 9.42 7.39 17.86
N PRO A 75 9.37 6.60 18.95
CA PRO A 75 9.29 5.13 18.85
C PRO A 75 8.06 4.64 18.08
N GLU A 76 6.98 5.42 18.04
CA GLU A 76 5.76 5.11 17.28
C GLU A 76 5.93 5.24 15.76
N ALA A 77 7.03 5.84 15.29
CA ALA A 77 7.38 5.93 13.88
C ALA A 77 8.01 4.63 13.32
N GLU A 78 8.11 3.57 14.12
CA GLU A 78 8.70 2.28 13.70
C GLU A 78 7.91 1.57 12.58
N GLY A 79 8.60 0.68 11.85
CA GLY A 79 8.00 -0.19 10.85
C GLY A 79 7.54 0.55 9.60
N HIS A 80 6.52 0.02 8.92
CA HIS A 80 6.09 0.54 7.62
C HIS A 80 5.02 1.66 7.67
N GLY A 81 4.60 2.07 8.87
CA GLY A 81 3.76 3.25 9.08
C GLY A 81 2.26 3.03 9.07
N THR A 82 1.68 2.51 7.97
CA THR A 82 0.21 2.30 7.87
C THR A 82 -0.36 1.45 9.01
N GLU A 83 0.35 0.39 9.40
CA GLU A 83 -0.04 -0.47 10.52
C GLU A 83 -0.15 0.32 11.84
N LYS A 84 0.79 1.21 12.13
CA LYS A 84 0.77 2.02 13.34
C LYS A 84 -0.39 3.00 13.39
N VAL A 85 -0.84 3.46 12.22
CA VAL A 85 -2.05 4.29 12.13
C VAL A 85 -3.31 3.48 12.41
N ILE A 86 -3.42 2.28 11.82
CA ILE A 86 -4.55 1.37 12.07
C ILE A 86 -4.61 1.00 13.56
N GLU A 87 -3.46 0.66 14.16
CA GLU A 87 -3.30 0.41 15.60
C GLU A 87 -3.79 1.61 16.43
N ALA A 88 -3.38 2.83 16.08
CA ALA A 88 -3.77 4.04 16.81
C ALA A 88 -5.29 4.32 16.74
N ILE A 89 -5.91 4.08 15.58
CA ILE A 89 -7.36 4.22 15.41
C ILE A 89 -8.14 3.27 16.32
N HIS A 90 -7.69 2.01 16.43
CA HIS A 90 -8.40 0.99 17.22
C HIS A 90 -8.05 1.01 18.71
N LYS A 91 -6.80 1.29 19.08
CA LYS A 91 -6.28 1.09 20.45
C LYS A 91 -6.00 2.37 21.21
N ARG A 92 -5.90 3.52 20.53
CA ARG A 92 -5.39 4.77 21.12
C ARG A 92 -6.31 5.95 20.91
N ASP A 93 -7.59 5.68 20.66
CA ASP A 93 -8.61 6.69 20.38
C ASP A 93 -8.18 7.67 19.27
N SER A 94 -7.44 7.15 18.27
CA SER A 94 -6.87 7.93 17.16
C SER A 94 -5.88 9.03 17.58
N ASN A 95 -5.29 8.95 18.77
CA ASN A 95 -4.25 9.88 19.21
C ASN A 95 -2.86 9.42 18.73
N ILE A 96 -2.18 10.29 17.98
CA ILE A 96 -0.85 10.07 17.40
C ILE A 96 0.04 11.26 17.77
N ASP A 97 1.25 10.98 18.25
CA ASP A 97 2.25 12.02 18.57
C ASP A 97 2.71 12.77 17.31
N ILE A 98 2.73 14.09 17.36
CA ILE A 98 3.17 14.95 16.27
C ILE A 98 4.65 14.72 15.89
N MET A 99 5.49 14.28 16.83
CA MET A 99 6.90 13.94 16.58
C MET A 99 7.07 12.77 15.61
N VAL A 100 6.04 11.94 15.44
CA VAL A 100 6.04 10.88 14.42
C VAL A 100 6.21 11.46 13.01
N VAL A 101 5.64 12.63 12.72
CA VAL A 101 5.66 13.25 11.38
C VAL A 101 7.09 13.54 10.89
N PRO A 102 7.88 14.41 11.55
CA PRO A 102 9.24 14.71 11.09
C PRO A 102 10.18 13.50 11.17
N VAL A 103 10.04 12.64 12.19
CA VAL A 103 10.88 11.45 12.35
C VAL A 103 10.63 10.45 11.23
N LYS A 104 9.36 10.19 10.89
CA LYS A 104 9.00 9.25 9.82
C LYS A 104 9.47 9.74 8.46
N LEU A 105 9.30 11.03 8.20
CA LEU A 105 9.79 11.70 6.99
C LEU A 105 11.29 11.47 6.83
N LEU A 106 12.10 11.82 7.83
CA LEU A 106 13.57 11.72 7.76
C LEU A 106 14.04 10.27 7.67
N ALA A 107 13.52 9.38 8.51
CA ALA A 107 13.91 7.97 8.51
C ALA A 107 13.60 7.29 7.17
N THR A 108 12.48 7.64 6.54
CA THR A 108 12.11 7.11 5.23
C THR A 108 13.03 7.64 4.13
N ILE A 109 13.31 8.95 4.10
CA ILE A 109 14.21 9.54 3.10
C ILE A 109 15.58 8.88 3.17
N VAL A 110 16.17 8.78 4.37
CA VAL A 110 17.48 8.14 4.57
C VAL A 110 17.46 6.68 4.10
N THR A 111 16.41 5.93 4.46
CA THR A 111 16.27 4.52 4.07
C THR A 111 16.21 4.37 2.55
N ILE A 112 15.26 5.04 1.88
CA ILE A 112 14.98 4.85 0.46
C ILE A 112 16.07 5.47 -0.41
N ALA A 113 16.58 6.66 -0.07
CA ALA A 113 17.63 7.33 -0.82
C ALA A 113 18.95 6.54 -0.80
N CYS A 114 19.24 5.77 0.25
CA CYS A 114 20.40 4.89 0.28
C CYS A 114 20.13 3.49 -0.32
N GLY A 115 18.92 3.22 -0.83
CA GLY A 115 18.58 1.97 -1.53
C GLY A 115 17.72 0.98 -0.77
N GLY A 116 17.24 1.31 0.43
CA GLY A 116 16.32 0.43 1.16
C GLY A 116 15.08 0.16 0.32
N SER A 117 14.74 -1.12 0.12
CA SER A 117 13.56 -1.51 -0.65
C SER A 117 12.30 -1.26 0.18
N ALA A 118 11.70 -0.10 -0.02
CA ALA A 118 10.49 0.34 0.67
C ALA A 118 9.72 1.34 -0.19
N GLY A 119 8.50 1.67 0.23
CA GLY A 119 7.60 2.59 -0.42
C GLY A 119 7.43 3.92 0.31
N LYS A 120 6.72 4.85 -0.32
CA LYS A 120 6.47 6.22 0.20
C LYS A 120 5.10 6.39 0.86
N GLU A 121 4.20 5.41 0.69
CA GLU A 121 2.79 5.51 1.03
C GLU A 121 2.51 5.41 2.52
N GLY A 122 3.09 4.40 3.18
CA GLY A 122 2.93 4.22 4.62
C GLY A 122 3.41 5.43 5.42
N PRO A 123 4.57 6.03 5.08
CA PRO A 123 5.00 7.31 5.58
C PRO A 123 3.98 8.43 5.34
N CYS A 124 3.42 8.59 4.14
CA CYS A 124 2.42 9.64 3.88
C CYS A 124 1.11 9.42 4.63
N ALA A 125 0.66 8.17 4.75
CA ALA A 125 -0.50 7.82 5.56
C ALA A 125 -0.27 8.19 7.03
N GLN A 126 0.92 7.91 7.56
CA GLN A 126 1.29 8.21 8.94
C GLN A 126 1.51 9.71 9.17
N ILE A 127 2.10 10.42 8.21
CA ILE A 127 2.21 11.88 8.20
C ILE A 127 0.81 12.51 8.22
N GLY A 128 -0.08 12.06 7.32
CA GLY A 128 -1.44 12.56 7.22
C GLY A 128 -2.26 12.31 8.48
N ALA A 129 -2.18 11.10 9.03
CA ALA A 129 -2.82 10.72 10.28
C ALA A 129 -2.29 11.50 11.48
N GLY A 130 -0.97 11.70 11.59
CA GLY A 130 -0.34 12.47 12.66
C GLY A 130 -0.73 13.94 12.63
N LEU A 131 -0.72 14.57 11.45
CA LEU A 131 -1.16 15.96 11.27
C LEU A 131 -2.66 16.13 11.58
N ALA A 132 -3.50 15.19 11.15
CA ALA A 132 -4.93 15.22 11.43
C ALA A 132 -5.24 14.98 12.92
N SER A 133 -4.52 14.07 13.59
CA SER A 133 -4.61 13.86 15.04
C SER A 133 -4.19 15.11 15.80
N TYR A 134 -3.08 15.74 15.41
CA TYR A 134 -2.61 16.99 16.02
C TYR A 134 -3.61 18.13 15.82
N PHE A 135 -4.16 18.29 14.62
CA PHE A 135 -5.23 19.25 14.35
C PHE A 135 -6.44 18.96 15.24
N ALA A 136 -6.85 17.71 15.38
CA ALA A 136 -7.97 17.32 16.23
C ALA A 136 -7.74 17.71 17.70
N ASN A 137 -6.52 17.48 18.21
CA ASN A 137 -6.14 17.84 19.58
C ASN A 137 -6.06 19.36 19.77
N LEU A 138 -5.55 20.10 18.79
CA LEU A 138 -5.46 21.58 18.85
C LEU A 138 -6.85 22.22 19.02
N PHE A 139 -7.85 21.69 18.32
CA PHE A 139 -9.24 22.15 18.38
C PHE A 139 -10.12 21.40 19.38
N HIS A 140 -9.53 20.51 20.19
CA HIS A 140 -10.22 19.76 21.25
C HIS A 140 -11.44 18.96 20.76
N PHE A 141 -11.34 18.35 19.58
CA PHE A 141 -12.36 17.43 19.08
C PHE A 141 -12.44 16.16 19.93
N ASP A 142 -13.64 15.58 20.03
CA ASP A 142 -13.86 14.33 20.75
C ASP A 142 -13.25 13.12 19.99
N GLY A 143 -13.21 11.95 20.64
CA GLY A 143 -12.60 10.74 20.05
C GLY A 143 -13.26 10.32 18.73
N HIS A 144 -14.58 10.54 18.60
CA HIS A 144 -15.32 10.23 17.39
C HIS A 144 -14.95 11.15 16.23
N ASP A 145 -14.95 12.47 16.41
CA ASP A 145 -14.54 13.41 15.37
C ASP A 145 -13.04 13.31 15.07
N ARG A 146 -12.19 13.08 16.08
CA ARG A 146 -10.75 12.83 15.88
C ARG A 146 -10.53 11.60 15.02
N ARG A 147 -11.23 10.49 15.27
CA ARG A 147 -11.15 9.29 14.44
C ARG A 147 -11.49 9.59 12.99
N LYS A 148 -12.57 10.34 12.73
CA LYS A 148 -12.95 10.76 11.36
C LYS A 148 -11.87 11.60 10.70
N LEU A 149 -11.31 12.59 11.41
CA LEU A 149 -10.23 13.44 10.91
C LEU A 149 -8.98 12.63 10.58
N VAL A 150 -8.59 11.68 11.44
CA VAL A 150 -7.42 10.81 11.20
C VAL A 150 -7.62 9.93 9.97
N ILE A 151 -8.82 9.39 9.77
CA ILE A 151 -9.17 8.65 8.54
C ILE A 151 -9.11 9.54 7.30
N CYS A 152 -9.56 10.80 7.40
CA CYS A 152 -9.37 11.80 6.34
C CYS A 152 -7.89 12.07 6.09
N GLY A 153 -7.05 12.10 7.12
CA GLY A 153 -5.61 12.26 7.02
C GLY A 153 -4.93 11.10 6.27
N ILE A 154 -5.32 9.85 6.55
CA ILE A 154 -4.87 8.66 5.80
C ILE A 154 -5.28 8.80 4.33
N SER A 155 -6.55 9.11 4.09
CA SER A 155 -7.15 9.27 2.77
C SER A 155 -6.42 10.32 1.93
N ALA A 156 -6.18 11.49 2.53
CA ALA A 156 -5.44 12.60 1.93
C ALA A 156 -3.98 12.23 1.63
N GLY A 157 -3.30 11.54 2.56
CA GLY A 157 -1.93 11.10 2.37
C GLY A 157 -1.78 10.11 1.21
N PHE A 158 -2.67 9.12 1.13
CA PHE A 158 -2.69 8.14 0.03
C PHE A 158 -3.00 8.81 -1.32
N ALA A 159 -4.00 9.70 -1.36
CA ALA A 159 -4.36 10.43 -2.57
C ALA A 159 -3.19 11.24 -3.15
N ALA A 160 -2.48 12.00 -2.30
CA ALA A 160 -1.34 12.82 -2.72
C ALA A 160 -0.14 12.00 -3.20
N VAL A 161 0.07 10.79 -2.70
CA VAL A 161 1.22 9.97 -3.12
C VAL A 161 1.06 9.37 -4.51
N PHE A 162 -0.17 8.95 -4.81
CA PHE A 162 -0.47 8.16 -5.99
C PHE A 162 -1.13 8.91 -7.12
N GLY A 163 -1.74 10.06 -6.83
CA GLY A 163 -2.53 10.75 -7.83
C GLY A 163 -3.91 10.14 -8.02
N THR A 164 -4.39 9.38 -7.03
CA THR A 164 -5.65 8.61 -7.10
C THR A 164 -6.60 9.06 -5.98
N PRO A 165 -7.26 10.22 -6.14
CA PRO A 165 -8.06 10.81 -5.08
C PRO A 165 -9.23 9.92 -4.63
N LEU A 166 -9.89 9.20 -5.55
CA LEU A 166 -11.01 8.33 -5.19
C LEU A 166 -10.53 7.05 -4.52
N ALA A 167 -9.50 6.41 -5.07
CA ALA A 167 -8.92 5.20 -4.50
C ALA A 167 -8.30 5.47 -3.13
N GLY A 168 -7.58 6.59 -2.96
CA GLY A 168 -7.01 7.00 -1.68
C GLY A 168 -8.08 7.24 -0.60
N ALA A 169 -9.20 7.88 -0.97
CA ALA A 169 -10.34 8.08 -0.09
C ALA A 169 -10.97 6.76 0.38
N ILE A 170 -11.24 5.84 -0.55
CA ILE A 170 -11.79 4.54 -0.21
C ILE A 170 -10.78 3.70 0.56
N PHE A 171 -9.51 3.74 0.20
CA PHE A 171 -8.45 3.01 0.92
C PHE A 171 -8.42 3.39 2.40
N GLY A 172 -8.46 4.68 2.73
CA GLY A 172 -8.45 5.14 4.12
C GLY A 172 -9.61 4.61 4.97
N VAL A 173 -10.77 4.35 4.35
CA VAL A 173 -11.97 3.83 5.01
C VAL A 173 -11.99 2.29 5.03
N GLU A 174 -11.58 1.64 3.94
CA GLU A 174 -11.61 0.19 3.75
C GLU A 174 -10.47 -0.53 4.50
N VAL A 175 -9.29 0.09 4.59
CA VAL A 175 -8.10 -0.54 5.18
C VAL A 175 -8.23 -0.80 6.68
N LEU A 176 -9.22 -0.25 7.37
CA LEU A 176 -9.40 -0.42 8.82
C LEU A 176 -10.13 -1.72 9.16
N PHE A 177 -11.13 -2.08 8.36
CA PHE A 177 -12.03 -3.20 8.63
C PHE A 177 -12.14 -4.12 7.42
N VAL A 178 -11.84 -5.40 7.63
CA VAL A 178 -12.02 -6.40 6.58
C VAL A 178 -13.51 -6.74 6.47
N GLY A 179 -14.13 -6.34 5.37
CA GLY A 179 -15.51 -6.65 5.02
C GLY A 179 -16.54 -5.59 5.39
N THR A 180 -16.16 -4.41 5.88
CA THR A 180 -17.10 -3.30 6.08
C THR A 180 -16.42 -1.95 5.84
N MET A 181 -17.22 -0.90 5.62
CA MET A 181 -16.74 0.47 5.44
C MET A 181 -17.55 1.43 6.31
N LEU A 182 -16.89 2.46 6.81
CA LEU A 182 -17.51 3.54 7.59
C LEU A 182 -18.13 4.58 6.66
N TYR A 183 -19.39 4.36 6.26
CA TYR A 183 -20.10 5.23 5.32
C TYR A 183 -20.23 6.69 5.81
N ASP A 184 -20.28 6.91 7.12
CA ASP A 184 -20.36 8.24 7.73
C ASP A 184 -19.04 9.03 7.65
N VAL A 185 -17.94 8.38 7.27
CA VAL A 185 -16.61 8.98 7.03
C VAL A 185 -16.28 9.08 5.54
N MET A 186 -17.09 8.44 4.69
CA MET A 186 -16.84 8.35 3.25
C MET A 186 -16.81 9.75 2.59
N LEU A 187 -17.83 10.58 2.85
CA LEU A 187 -17.90 11.95 2.31
C LEU A 187 -16.68 12.80 2.70
N PRO A 188 -16.34 12.97 4.00
CA PRO A 188 -15.16 13.78 4.35
C PRO A 188 -13.85 13.15 3.84
N SER A 189 -13.73 11.83 3.77
CA SER A 189 -12.55 11.19 3.16
C SER A 189 -12.38 11.53 1.68
N PHE A 190 -13.46 11.55 0.89
CA PHE A 190 -13.41 11.97 -0.52
C PHE A 190 -12.95 13.42 -0.66
N ILE A 191 -13.52 14.33 0.14
CA ILE A 191 -13.17 15.75 0.08
C ILE A 191 -11.71 15.96 0.48
N ALA A 192 -11.24 15.31 1.55
CA ALA A 192 -9.84 15.37 1.97
C ALA A 192 -8.89 14.79 0.91
N GLY A 193 -9.24 13.64 0.32
CA GLY A 193 -8.48 13.00 -0.75
C GLY A 193 -8.35 13.88 -1.99
N ILE A 194 -9.47 14.40 -2.50
CA ILE A 194 -9.51 15.29 -3.67
C ILE A 194 -8.74 16.58 -3.38
N THR A 195 -8.94 17.21 -2.23
CA THR A 195 -8.24 18.45 -1.87
C THR A 195 -6.74 18.22 -1.77
N SER A 196 -6.31 17.13 -1.14
CA SER A 196 -4.90 16.76 -0.99
C SER A 196 -4.22 16.53 -2.35
N TYR A 197 -4.90 15.81 -3.25
CA TYR A 197 -4.47 15.63 -4.64
C TYR A 197 -4.30 16.97 -5.36
N GLN A 198 -5.32 17.83 -5.34
CA GLN A 198 -5.30 19.13 -6.01
C GLN A 198 -4.20 20.04 -5.48
N VAL A 199 -3.99 20.05 -4.15
CA VAL A 199 -2.90 20.81 -3.53
C VAL A 199 -1.54 20.26 -3.94
N ALA A 200 -1.36 18.93 -3.95
CA ALA A 200 -0.09 18.33 -4.34
C ALA A 200 0.23 18.57 -5.82
N GLU A 201 -0.76 18.44 -6.70
CA GLU A 201 -0.64 18.76 -8.13
C GLU A 201 -0.29 20.25 -8.34
N ALA A 202 -1.02 21.17 -7.69
CA ALA A 202 -0.76 22.60 -7.77
C ALA A 202 0.63 23.00 -7.25
N LEU A 203 1.15 22.26 -6.27
CA LEU A 203 2.52 22.43 -5.77
C LEU A 203 3.58 21.73 -6.64
N GLY A 204 3.20 21.13 -7.76
CA GLY A 204 4.11 20.59 -8.77
C GLY A 204 4.46 19.11 -8.60
N ILE A 205 3.61 18.32 -7.94
CA ILE A 205 3.68 16.85 -8.04
C ILE A 205 2.97 16.43 -9.33
N GLY A 206 3.73 16.01 -10.33
CA GLY A 206 3.22 15.34 -11.52
C GLY A 206 2.79 13.91 -11.23
N TYR A 207 1.58 13.57 -11.66
CA TYR A 207 1.05 12.21 -11.67
C TYR A 207 1.08 11.68 -13.10
N SER A 208 1.48 10.42 -13.28
CA SER A 208 1.54 9.79 -14.61
C SER A 208 0.28 8.98 -14.86
N ASN A 209 -0.38 9.26 -15.97
CA ASN A 209 -1.47 8.43 -16.46
C ASN A 209 -0.90 7.30 -17.31
N HIS A 210 -1.15 6.06 -16.92
CA HIS A 210 -0.82 4.88 -17.71
C HIS A 210 -2.07 4.49 -18.50
N SER A 211 -2.56 5.36 -19.37
CA SER A 211 -3.78 5.08 -20.12
C SER A 211 -3.57 3.86 -21.02
N ALA A 212 -4.32 2.79 -20.77
CA ALA A 212 -4.30 1.61 -21.60
C ALA A 212 -4.75 1.98 -23.02
N SER A 213 -3.84 1.94 -24.00
CA SER A 213 -4.21 2.07 -25.42
C SER A 213 -4.94 0.83 -25.93
N PHE A 214 -4.84 -0.28 -25.19
CA PHE A 214 -5.46 -1.55 -25.50
C PHE A 214 -6.56 -1.87 -24.49
N ALA A 215 -7.82 -1.83 -24.95
CA ALA A 215 -8.95 -2.41 -24.23
C ALA A 215 -9.14 -3.84 -24.75
N PRO A 216 -8.91 -4.89 -23.93
CA PRO A 216 -9.10 -6.26 -24.39
C PRO A 216 -10.56 -6.48 -24.80
N VAL A 217 -10.78 -7.03 -25.99
CA VAL A 217 -12.12 -7.45 -26.43
C VAL A 217 -12.56 -8.60 -25.54
N PHE A 218 -13.75 -8.48 -24.93
CA PHE A 218 -14.27 -9.52 -24.06
C PHE A 218 -14.37 -10.86 -24.79
N SER A 219 -13.80 -11.90 -24.17
CA SER A 219 -13.92 -13.29 -24.57
C SER A 219 -14.03 -14.14 -23.31
N GLU A 220 -14.83 -15.21 -23.34
CA GLU A 220 -14.99 -16.13 -22.21
C GLU A 220 -13.64 -16.71 -21.75
N VAL A 221 -12.77 -17.05 -22.72
CA VAL A 221 -11.42 -17.56 -22.45
C VAL A 221 -10.55 -16.50 -21.81
N PHE A 222 -10.63 -15.25 -22.30
CA PHE A 222 -9.89 -14.13 -21.70
C PHE A 222 -10.35 -13.88 -20.26
N PHE A 223 -11.66 -13.87 -20.02
CA PHE A 223 -12.24 -13.70 -18.70
C PHE A 223 -11.80 -14.80 -17.73
N LEU A 224 -11.78 -16.06 -18.18
CA LEU A 224 -11.25 -17.17 -17.38
C LEU A 224 -9.76 -16.97 -17.04
N LYS A 225 -8.95 -16.50 -18.00
CA LYS A 225 -7.55 -16.14 -17.74
C LYS A 225 -7.43 -15.01 -16.72
N VAL A 226 -8.31 -14.01 -16.72
CA VAL A 226 -8.35 -12.95 -15.68
C VAL A 226 -8.65 -13.53 -14.30
N VAL A 227 -9.61 -14.46 -14.19
CA VAL A 227 -9.91 -15.15 -12.92
C VAL A 227 -8.71 -15.95 -12.43
N LEU A 228 -8.07 -16.72 -13.31
CA LEU A 228 -6.86 -17.48 -12.99
C LEU A 228 -5.69 -16.56 -12.57
N ALA A 229 -5.57 -15.39 -13.20
CA ALA A 229 -4.59 -14.38 -12.80
C ALA A 229 -4.89 -13.86 -11.38
N GLY A 230 -6.15 -13.58 -11.05
CA GLY A 230 -6.56 -13.23 -9.68
C GLY A 230 -6.16 -14.28 -8.65
N ILE A 231 -6.28 -15.58 -8.97
CA ILE A 231 -5.82 -16.66 -8.09
C ILE A 231 -4.30 -16.61 -7.91
N PHE A 232 -3.56 -16.46 -9.03
CA PHE A 232 -2.11 -16.35 -9.02
C PHE A 232 -1.63 -15.14 -8.18
N PHE A 233 -2.23 -13.96 -8.35
CA PHE A 233 -1.91 -12.77 -7.56
C PHE A 233 -2.29 -12.90 -6.09
N GLY A 234 -3.35 -13.65 -5.78
CA GLY A 234 -3.68 -14.04 -4.40
C GLY A 234 -2.57 -14.88 -3.77
N VAL A 235 -2.01 -15.84 -4.50
CA VAL A 235 -0.84 -16.63 -4.05
C VAL A 235 0.39 -15.73 -3.87
N CYS A 236 0.68 -14.81 -4.80
CA CYS A 236 1.76 -13.84 -4.64
C CYS A 236 1.59 -12.98 -3.37
N SER A 237 0.35 -12.57 -3.07
CA SER A 237 0.01 -11.84 -1.85
C SER A 237 0.29 -12.64 -0.59
N ILE A 238 -0.07 -13.93 -0.57
CA ILE A 238 0.24 -14.84 0.54
C ILE A 238 1.75 -14.96 0.73
N ILE A 239 2.50 -15.22 -0.36
CA ILE A 239 3.97 -15.37 -0.29
C ILE A 239 4.59 -14.10 0.29
N PHE A 240 4.15 -12.92 -0.16
CA PHE A 240 4.64 -11.64 0.37
C PHE A 240 4.34 -11.50 1.87
N VAL A 241 3.09 -11.66 2.30
CA VAL A 241 2.68 -11.49 3.71
C VAL A 241 3.39 -12.49 4.63
N GLU A 242 3.46 -13.76 4.24
CA GLU A 242 4.13 -14.80 5.03
C GLU A 242 5.64 -14.58 5.10
N THR A 243 6.27 -14.11 4.02
CA THR A 243 7.70 -13.76 4.04
C THR A 243 7.97 -12.58 4.97
N MET A 244 7.10 -11.56 4.96
CA MET A 244 7.22 -10.41 5.87
C MET A 244 7.14 -10.86 7.33
N LYS A 245 6.15 -11.69 7.69
CA LYS A 245 6.00 -12.28 9.04
C LYS A 245 7.18 -13.18 9.43
N PHE A 246 7.68 -13.97 8.49
CA PHE A 246 8.83 -14.83 8.72
C PHE A 246 10.10 -14.03 9.05
N PHE A 247 10.38 -12.96 8.31
CA PHE A 247 11.52 -12.09 8.57
C PHE A 247 11.34 -11.25 9.85
N GLU A 248 10.12 -10.87 10.19
CA GLU A 248 9.80 -10.28 11.50
C GLU A 248 10.15 -11.24 12.63
N HIS A 249 9.72 -12.50 12.52
CA HIS A 249 10.03 -13.55 13.49
C HIS A 249 11.55 -13.76 13.61
N ILE A 250 12.28 -13.93 12.50
CA ILE A 250 13.74 -14.03 12.50
C ILE A 250 14.37 -12.82 13.20
N SER A 251 13.97 -11.61 12.82
CA SER A 251 14.51 -10.38 13.41
C SER A 251 14.27 -10.35 14.91
N SER A 252 13.10 -10.79 15.40
CA SER A 252 12.80 -10.88 16.83
C SER A 252 13.68 -11.89 17.60
N GLN A 253 14.00 -13.04 16.99
CA GLN A 253 14.80 -14.10 17.60
C GLN A 253 16.30 -13.75 17.70
N ILE A 254 16.79 -12.85 16.84
CA ILE A 254 18.17 -12.40 16.88
C ILE A 254 18.40 -11.56 18.17
N LYS A 255 19.30 -12.04 19.05
CA LYS A 255 19.65 -11.39 20.34
C LYS A 255 20.61 -10.20 20.17
N LEU A 256 20.38 -9.35 19.18
CA LEU A 256 21.12 -8.11 18.95
C LEU A 256 20.25 -6.89 19.28
N ASN A 257 20.88 -5.79 19.71
CA ASN A 257 20.16 -4.52 19.84
C ASN A 257 19.72 -4.03 18.47
N LYS A 258 18.64 -3.21 18.42
CA LYS A 258 18.06 -2.69 17.17
C LYS A 258 19.09 -2.05 16.24
N GLN A 259 20.10 -1.36 16.78
CA GLN A 259 21.20 -0.73 16.03
C GLN A 259 22.04 -1.75 15.26
N TYR A 260 22.43 -2.86 15.89
CA TYR A 260 23.23 -3.90 15.25
C TYR A 260 22.39 -4.72 14.26
N LYS A 261 21.09 -4.91 14.53
CA LYS A 261 20.15 -5.46 13.54
C LYS A 261 20.07 -4.58 12.30
N ALA A 262 20.08 -3.26 12.48
CA ALA A 262 20.10 -2.27 11.40
C ALA A 262 21.31 -2.44 10.47
N ILE A 263 22.50 -2.50 11.07
CA ILE A 263 23.75 -2.72 10.33
C ILE A 263 23.71 -4.07 9.61
N LEU A 264 23.28 -5.13 10.29
CA LEU A 264 23.15 -6.47 9.71
C LEU A 264 22.18 -6.48 8.50
N GLY A 265 21.03 -5.81 8.61
CA GLY A 265 20.07 -5.69 7.51
C GLY A 265 20.68 -5.02 6.28
N GLY A 266 21.40 -3.91 6.48
CA GLY A 266 22.11 -3.24 5.38
C GLY A 266 23.18 -4.12 4.75
N MET A 267 23.94 -4.88 5.55
CA MET A 267 24.95 -5.82 5.04
C MET A 267 24.32 -6.97 4.26
N ILE A 268 23.18 -7.50 4.71
CA ILE A 268 22.42 -8.54 3.99
C ILE A 268 21.96 -8.00 2.64
N LEU A 269 21.43 -6.77 2.58
CA LEU A 269 21.00 -6.16 1.31
C LEU A 269 22.15 -5.93 0.34
N ILE A 270 23.33 -5.54 0.82
CA ILE A 270 24.54 -5.47 -0.01
C ILE A 270 24.85 -6.85 -0.61
N GLY A 271 24.83 -7.91 0.21
CA GLY A 271 25.03 -9.29 -0.26
C GLY A 271 23.98 -9.73 -1.29
N LEU A 272 22.70 -9.44 -1.04
CA LEU A 272 21.62 -9.73 -1.99
C LEU A 272 21.76 -8.96 -3.30
N THR A 273 22.25 -7.72 -3.24
CA THR A 273 22.52 -6.90 -4.43
C THR A 273 23.58 -7.54 -5.33
N PHE A 274 24.64 -8.12 -4.75
CA PHE A 274 25.65 -8.86 -5.51
C PHE A 274 25.15 -10.17 -6.10
N ILE A 275 24.21 -10.85 -5.43
CA ILE A 275 23.64 -12.13 -5.90
C ILE A 275 22.61 -11.91 -7.01
N PHE A 276 21.77 -10.88 -6.87
CA PHE A 276 20.66 -10.62 -7.78
C PHE A 276 20.94 -9.41 -8.69
N SER A 277 20.66 -8.20 -8.19
CA SER A 277 20.92 -6.91 -8.86
C SER A 277 20.46 -5.78 -7.93
N ASP A 278 20.95 -4.57 -8.18
CA ASP A 278 20.53 -3.32 -7.58
C ASP A 278 19.13 -2.84 -8.03
N GLN A 279 18.55 -3.40 -9.10
CA GLN A 279 17.19 -3.04 -9.57
C GLN A 279 16.07 -3.29 -8.53
N PHE A 280 16.34 -4.12 -7.51
CA PHE A 280 15.39 -4.43 -6.44
C PHE A 280 15.49 -3.46 -5.25
N LEU A 281 16.49 -2.58 -5.24
CA LEU A 281 16.67 -1.53 -4.24
C LEU A 281 15.69 -0.37 -4.45
N GLY A 282 15.53 0.46 -3.42
CA GLY A 282 14.68 1.65 -3.45
C GLY A 282 13.21 1.36 -3.78
N LEU A 283 12.54 2.32 -4.42
CA LEU A 283 11.11 2.22 -4.77
C LEU A 283 10.83 1.14 -5.83
N GLY A 284 11.74 0.95 -6.80
CA GLY A 284 11.56 0.03 -7.94
C GLY A 284 10.65 0.56 -9.06
N ILE A 285 10.43 1.89 -9.14
CA ILE A 285 9.58 2.52 -10.15
C ILE A 285 10.06 2.23 -11.57
N GLU A 286 11.37 2.19 -11.83
CA GLU A 286 11.93 1.91 -13.17
C GLU A 286 11.51 0.54 -13.72
N THR A 287 11.50 -0.49 -12.87
CA THR A 287 11.06 -1.83 -13.27
C THR A 287 9.53 -1.88 -13.44
N ILE A 288 8.78 -1.16 -12.60
CA ILE A 288 7.33 -1.01 -12.77
C ILE A 288 7.03 -0.37 -14.13
N ASP A 289 7.70 0.74 -14.46
CA ASP A 289 7.53 1.46 -15.72
C ASP A 289 7.97 0.60 -16.92
N SER A 290 8.91 -0.33 -16.75
CA SER A 290 9.29 -1.29 -17.79
C SER A 290 8.18 -2.30 -18.10
N CYS A 291 7.37 -2.68 -17.11
CA CYS A 291 6.16 -3.50 -17.30
C CYS A 291 4.96 -2.69 -17.78
N LEU A 292 4.91 -1.42 -17.40
CA LEU A 292 3.80 -0.49 -17.62
C LEU A 292 4.28 0.76 -18.36
N PRO A 293 4.80 0.61 -19.59
CA PRO A 293 5.37 1.74 -20.33
C PRO A 293 4.36 2.88 -20.44
N ARG A 294 4.79 4.06 -19.99
CA ARG A 294 4.03 5.30 -20.12
C ARG A 294 3.96 5.71 -21.58
N GLU A 295 3.00 6.56 -21.92
CA GLU A 295 3.06 7.30 -23.17
C GLU A 295 4.39 8.06 -23.19
N LYS A 296 5.27 7.72 -24.15
CA LYS A 296 6.66 8.20 -24.19
C LYS A 296 6.67 9.69 -24.49
N ASN A 297 6.70 10.54 -23.47
CA ASN A 297 6.92 11.97 -23.62
C ASN A 297 8.33 12.35 -23.11
N ILE A 298 9.19 12.75 -24.06
CA ILE A 298 10.59 13.13 -23.79
C ILE A 298 10.67 14.30 -22.80
N TRP A 299 9.73 15.24 -22.84
CA TRP A 299 9.68 16.37 -21.92
C TRP A 299 9.37 15.94 -20.47
N TYR A 300 8.52 14.92 -20.28
CA TYR A 300 8.26 14.35 -18.95
C TYR A 300 9.47 13.61 -18.36
N ALA A 301 10.25 12.90 -19.18
CA ALA A 301 11.47 12.24 -18.72
C ALA A 301 12.48 13.27 -18.18
N PHE A 302 12.60 14.43 -18.85
CA PHE A 302 13.47 15.52 -18.41
C PHE A 302 12.98 16.20 -17.12
N ASP A 303 11.69 16.52 -17.01
CA ASP A 303 11.14 17.21 -15.83
C ASP A 303 11.14 16.37 -14.55
N TYR A 304 11.01 15.05 -14.69
CA TYR A 304 10.76 14.16 -13.54
C TYR A 304 11.94 13.26 -13.17
N MET A 305 12.79 12.87 -14.13
CA MET A 305 13.91 11.96 -13.90
C MET A 305 15.27 12.69 -13.90
N GLY A 306 15.29 14.00 -14.22
CA GLY A 306 16.47 14.85 -14.27
C GLY A 306 17.38 14.56 -15.48
N PHE A 307 18.58 15.14 -15.48
CA PHE A 307 19.55 15.05 -16.61
C PHE A 307 20.35 13.74 -16.66
N ASN A 308 19.88 12.64 -16.04
CA ASN A 308 20.63 11.39 -16.08
C ASN A 308 20.31 10.60 -17.35
N SER A 309 21.24 10.62 -18.30
CA SER A 309 21.11 9.95 -19.60
C SER A 309 20.80 8.46 -19.47
N ASN A 310 21.34 7.77 -18.46
CA ASN A 310 21.13 6.33 -18.29
C ASN A 310 19.68 5.98 -17.92
N PHE A 311 19.00 6.85 -17.16
CA PHE A 311 17.59 6.68 -16.83
C PHE A 311 16.70 6.89 -18.06
N ILE A 312 17.01 7.90 -18.87
CA ILE A 312 16.28 8.20 -20.11
C ILE A 312 16.47 7.05 -21.12
N TYR A 313 17.68 6.51 -21.26
CA TYR A 313 17.93 5.36 -22.14
C TYR A 313 17.20 4.09 -21.67
N SER A 314 17.24 3.74 -20.38
CA SER A 314 16.51 2.60 -19.81
C SER A 314 15.00 2.73 -20.02
N TYR A 315 14.46 3.93 -19.77
CA TYR A 315 13.05 4.28 -20.00
C TYR A 315 12.64 4.14 -21.47
N LEU A 316 13.50 4.51 -22.42
CA LEU A 316 13.20 4.43 -23.85
C LEU A 316 13.39 3.04 -24.44
N SER A 317 14.29 2.23 -23.90
CA SER A 317 14.70 0.93 -24.46
C SER A 317 13.84 -0.26 -24.04
N GLY A 318 12.90 -0.09 -23.09
CA GLY A 318 11.92 -1.13 -22.75
C GLY A 318 12.60 -2.38 -22.18
N GLY A 319 13.26 -2.22 -21.03
CA GLY A 319 14.02 -3.30 -20.39
C GLY A 319 13.20 -4.57 -20.17
N SER A 320 13.79 -5.73 -20.44
CA SER A 320 13.19 -7.03 -20.12
C SER A 320 13.21 -7.26 -18.60
N VAL A 321 12.03 -7.39 -17.99
CA VAL A 321 11.91 -7.72 -16.56
C VAL A 321 12.28 -9.19 -16.36
N VAL A 322 13.21 -9.44 -15.42
CA VAL A 322 13.61 -10.81 -15.07
C VAL A 322 12.45 -11.56 -14.41
N TRP A 323 12.25 -12.83 -14.77
CA TRP A 323 11.09 -13.61 -14.35
C TRP A 323 10.92 -13.74 -12.83
N TYR A 324 12.02 -13.68 -12.07
CA TYR A 324 12.02 -13.80 -10.60
C TYR A 324 11.92 -12.44 -9.89
N ALA A 325 11.74 -11.32 -10.61
CA ALA A 325 11.81 -9.98 -10.05
C ALA A 325 10.89 -9.78 -8.84
N PHE A 326 9.66 -10.28 -8.91
CA PHE A 326 8.70 -10.19 -7.81
C PHE A 326 9.20 -10.91 -6.54
N LEU A 327 9.81 -12.10 -6.67
CA LEU A 327 10.37 -12.85 -5.53
C LEU A 327 11.56 -12.13 -4.91
N ALA A 328 12.46 -11.58 -5.74
CA ALA A 328 13.58 -10.80 -5.26
C ALA A 328 13.09 -9.55 -4.51
N LYS A 329 12.09 -8.84 -5.04
CA LYS A 329 11.53 -7.65 -4.35
C LYS A 329 10.88 -7.99 -3.00
N ILE A 330 10.19 -9.13 -2.90
CA ILE A 330 9.65 -9.63 -1.62
C ILE A 330 10.79 -9.76 -0.59
N LEU A 331 11.88 -10.42 -0.97
CA LEU A 331 13.02 -10.65 -0.07
C LEU A 331 13.70 -9.34 0.35
N PHE A 332 14.01 -8.46 -0.62
CA PHE A 332 14.65 -7.18 -0.34
C PHE A 332 13.80 -6.29 0.58
N THR A 333 12.49 -6.28 0.36
CA THR A 333 11.54 -5.50 1.18
C THR A 333 11.42 -6.09 2.59
N ALA A 334 11.34 -7.42 2.70
CA ALA A 334 11.27 -8.11 3.98
C ALA A 334 12.53 -7.87 4.83
N VAL A 335 13.72 -7.91 4.24
CA VAL A 335 14.97 -7.56 4.94
C VAL A 335 14.96 -6.09 5.33
N THR A 336 14.64 -5.18 4.39
CA THR A 336 14.65 -3.73 4.65
C THR A 336 13.79 -3.36 5.85
N LEU A 337 12.53 -3.78 5.88
CA LEU A 337 11.56 -3.31 6.87
C LEU A 337 11.66 -4.03 8.22
N ASN A 338 12.13 -5.28 8.24
CA ASN A 338 12.27 -6.04 9.51
C ASN A 338 13.63 -5.84 10.19
N PHE A 339 14.62 -5.29 9.48
CA PHE A 339 15.96 -5.02 10.02
C PHE A 339 16.24 -3.51 10.08
N GLY A 340 15.26 -2.67 10.42
CA GLY A 340 15.49 -1.28 10.83
C GLY A 340 15.40 -0.20 9.75
N GLY A 341 15.15 -0.58 8.49
CA GLY A 341 14.72 0.37 7.46
C GLY A 341 13.31 0.92 7.75
N SER A 342 13.06 2.15 7.30
CA SER A 342 11.76 2.82 7.41
C SER A 342 11.17 3.10 6.03
N GLY A 343 9.89 2.81 5.84
CA GLY A 343 9.15 3.10 4.61
C GLY A 343 7.94 2.19 4.43
N GLY A 344 7.07 2.51 3.47
CA GLY A 344 5.84 1.77 3.20
C GLY A 344 6.06 0.41 2.55
N VAL A 345 5.01 -0.42 2.55
CA VAL A 345 4.98 -1.72 1.84
C VAL A 345 4.27 -1.65 0.49
N VAL A 346 3.56 -0.56 0.21
CA VAL A 346 2.63 -0.48 -0.92
C VAL A 346 3.37 -0.33 -2.26
N THR A 347 4.38 0.55 -2.40
CA THR A 347 5.18 0.56 -3.64
C THR A 347 5.83 -0.80 -3.94
N PRO A 348 6.44 -1.51 -2.96
CA PRO A 348 6.89 -2.88 -3.18
C PRO A 348 5.78 -3.86 -3.61
N ILE A 349 4.59 -3.78 -3.02
CA ILE A 349 3.43 -4.59 -3.45
C ILE A 349 3.11 -4.35 -4.92
N PHE A 350 3.14 -3.10 -5.38
CA PHE A 350 2.95 -2.74 -6.78
C PHE A 350 4.03 -3.28 -7.70
N PHE A 351 5.28 -3.23 -7.27
CA PHE A 351 6.39 -3.86 -7.98
C PHE A 351 6.15 -5.36 -8.13
N ILE A 352 5.81 -6.05 -7.04
CA ILE A 352 5.54 -7.49 -7.02
C ILE A 352 4.38 -7.79 -7.96
N GLY A 353 3.31 -7.00 -7.90
CA GLY A 353 2.14 -7.13 -8.77
C GLY A 353 2.46 -6.94 -10.25
N ALA A 354 3.11 -5.84 -10.62
CA ALA A 354 3.46 -5.55 -12.01
C ALA A 354 4.39 -6.62 -12.60
N THR A 355 5.45 -6.99 -11.88
CA THR A 355 6.44 -7.94 -12.37
C THR A 355 5.94 -9.39 -12.39
N SER A 356 5.12 -9.80 -11.42
CA SER A 356 4.43 -11.10 -11.48
C SER A 356 3.36 -11.13 -12.58
N GLY A 357 2.69 -10.01 -12.84
CA GLY A 357 1.75 -9.86 -13.95
C GLY A 357 2.41 -9.96 -15.32
N ALA A 358 3.60 -9.38 -15.48
CA ALA A 358 4.41 -9.53 -16.68
C ALA A 358 4.78 -10.99 -16.95
N LEU A 359 5.22 -11.72 -15.91
CA LEU A 359 5.48 -13.16 -16.01
C LEU A 359 4.21 -13.94 -16.39
N TYR A 360 3.08 -13.65 -15.73
CA TYR A 360 1.81 -14.31 -16.02
C TYR A 360 1.39 -14.11 -17.49
N ALA A 361 1.51 -12.88 -18.00
CA ALA A 361 1.24 -12.57 -19.41
C ALA A 361 2.11 -13.38 -20.37
N GLN A 362 3.42 -13.42 -20.12
CA GLN A 362 4.37 -14.17 -20.96
C GLN A 362 4.04 -15.66 -20.99
N LEU A 363 3.71 -16.26 -19.84
CA LEU A 363 3.34 -17.67 -19.75
C LEU A 363 2.03 -18.01 -20.47
N MET A 364 1.08 -17.06 -20.49
CA MET A 364 -0.26 -17.27 -21.05
C MET A 364 -0.42 -16.75 -22.49
N GLY A 365 0.63 -16.16 -23.07
CA GLY A 365 0.61 -15.51 -24.38
C GLY A 365 -0.35 -14.32 -24.44
N LEU A 366 -0.34 -13.49 -23.40
CA LEU A 366 -1.23 -12.33 -23.23
C LEU A 366 -0.45 -11.01 -23.30
N ASP A 367 -1.20 -9.91 -23.39
CA ASP A 367 -0.62 -8.57 -23.34
C ASP A 367 0.03 -8.30 -21.97
N VAL A 368 1.31 -7.94 -21.98
CA VAL A 368 2.13 -7.72 -20.79
C VAL A 368 1.63 -6.52 -19.99
N PHE A 369 1.27 -5.43 -20.67
CA PHE A 369 0.78 -4.22 -20.00
C PHE A 369 -0.49 -4.52 -19.21
N THR A 370 -1.47 -5.16 -19.84
CA THR A 370 -2.77 -5.51 -19.25
C THR A 370 -2.62 -6.31 -17.96
N PHE A 371 -1.84 -7.41 -17.97
CA PHE A 371 -1.70 -8.25 -16.79
C PHE A 371 -0.72 -7.70 -15.76
N SER A 372 0.24 -6.87 -16.16
CA SER A 372 1.05 -6.09 -15.21
C SER A 372 0.17 -5.09 -14.45
N ALA A 373 -0.77 -4.43 -15.13
CA ALA A 373 -1.69 -3.47 -14.52
C ALA A 373 -2.70 -4.17 -13.60
N ILE A 374 -3.25 -5.31 -14.03
CA ILE A 374 -4.12 -6.14 -13.18
C ILE A 374 -3.34 -6.65 -11.97
N GLY A 375 -2.11 -7.15 -12.15
CA GLY A 375 -1.27 -7.64 -11.06
C GLY A 375 -0.91 -6.55 -10.05
N PHE A 376 -0.58 -5.35 -10.54
CA PHE A 376 -0.28 -4.16 -9.72
C PHE A 376 -1.37 -3.92 -8.66
N VAL A 377 -2.65 -3.92 -9.04
CA VAL A 377 -3.75 -3.71 -8.10
C VAL A 377 -4.24 -4.98 -7.41
N ALA A 378 -4.16 -6.15 -8.05
CA ALA A 378 -4.67 -7.39 -7.48
C ALA A 378 -3.82 -7.89 -6.31
N VAL A 379 -2.49 -7.72 -6.36
CA VAL A 379 -1.63 -8.07 -5.23
C VAL A 379 -1.87 -7.10 -4.05
N LEU A 380 -2.18 -5.83 -4.30
CA LEU A 380 -2.62 -4.90 -3.25
C LEU A 380 -3.92 -5.37 -2.59
N ALA A 381 -4.95 -5.69 -3.39
CA ALA A 381 -6.22 -6.18 -2.88
C ALA A 381 -6.06 -7.42 -1.98
N GLY A 382 -5.20 -8.35 -2.38
CA GLY A 382 -4.91 -9.58 -1.63
C GLY A 382 -4.11 -9.33 -0.35
N ALA A 383 -3.04 -8.55 -0.42
CA ALA A 383 -2.12 -8.33 0.70
C ALA A 383 -2.66 -7.35 1.76
N ALA A 384 -3.35 -6.29 1.33
CA ALA A 384 -3.89 -5.24 2.19
C ALA A 384 -5.38 -5.41 2.53
N ASN A 385 -6.05 -6.41 1.96
CA ASN A 385 -7.48 -6.66 2.13
C ASN A 385 -8.39 -5.48 1.73
N THR A 386 -8.01 -4.74 0.68
CA THR A 386 -8.71 -3.55 0.18
C THR A 386 -9.14 -3.69 -1.30
N PRO A 387 -10.00 -4.67 -1.63
CA PRO A 387 -10.38 -4.94 -3.02
C PRO A 387 -11.12 -3.77 -3.69
N ILE A 388 -11.92 -2.98 -2.97
CA ILE A 388 -12.68 -1.88 -3.57
C ILE A 388 -11.74 -0.73 -3.92
N ALA A 389 -10.89 -0.31 -2.99
CA ALA A 389 -9.89 0.73 -3.22
C ALA A 389 -8.95 0.35 -4.37
N ALA A 390 -8.46 -0.89 -4.41
CA ALA A 390 -7.61 -1.38 -5.49
C ALA A 390 -8.31 -1.39 -6.86
N SER A 391 -9.60 -1.73 -6.91
CA SER A 391 -10.39 -1.70 -8.15
C SER A 391 -10.57 -0.28 -8.69
N ILE A 392 -10.88 0.67 -7.80
CA ILE A 392 -10.99 2.10 -8.16
C ILE A 392 -9.62 2.65 -8.57
N MET A 393 -8.55 2.22 -7.92
CA MET A 393 -7.18 2.60 -8.28
C MET A 393 -6.84 2.16 -9.71
N ALA A 394 -7.23 0.95 -10.12
CA ALA A 394 -7.02 0.52 -11.49
C ALA A 394 -7.72 1.43 -12.51
N MET A 395 -8.93 1.89 -12.20
CA MET A 395 -9.66 2.83 -13.04
C MET A 395 -8.96 4.20 -13.12
N GLU A 396 -8.49 4.74 -12.00
CA GLU A 396 -7.81 6.05 -11.96
C GLU A 396 -6.43 6.03 -12.64
N ILE A 397 -5.65 4.94 -12.50
CA ILE A 397 -4.29 4.85 -13.06
C ILE A 397 -4.28 4.34 -14.50
N PHE A 398 -5.04 3.28 -14.79
CA PHE A 398 -4.98 2.55 -16.06
C PHE A 398 -6.16 2.81 -17.00
N GLY A 399 -7.21 3.46 -16.49
CA GLY A 399 -8.41 3.80 -17.24
C GLY A 399 -9.58 2.84 -17.03
N SER A 400 -10.78 3.33 -17.35
CA SER A 400 -12.06 2.63 -17.12
C SER A 400 -12.21 1.33 -17.91
N ALA A 401 -11.51 1.18 -19.03
CA ALA A 401 -11.57 -0.03 -19.86
C ALA A 401 -11.01 -1.28 -19.16
N LEU A 402 -9.98 -1.11 -18.32
CA LEU A 402 -9.38 -2.22 -17.56
C LEU A 402 -10.15 -2.54 -16.27
N ALA A 403 -10.90 -1.57 -15.75
CA ALA A 403 -11.49 -1.61 -14.41
C ALA A 403 -12.34 -2.87 -14.12
N PRO A 404 -13.20 -3.38 -15.03
CA PRO A 404 -13.97 -4.59 -14.75
C PRO A 404 -13.10 -5.84 -14.55
N TYR A 405 -12.06 -6.00 -15.37
CA TYR A 405 -11.15 -7.15 -15.29
C TYR A 405 -10.26 -7.06 -14.06
N ALA A 406 -9.73 -5.85 -13.79
CA ALA A 406 -8.97 -5.58 -12.58
C ALA A 406 -9.80 -5.85 -11.32
N ALA A 407 -11.06 -5.40 -11.28
CA ALA A 407 -11.95 -5.62 -10.14
C ALA A 407 -12.19 -7.10 -9.87
N VAL A 408 -12.43 -7.90 -10.91
CA VAL A 408 -12.56 -9.36 -10.76
C VAL A 408 -11.28 -9.98 -10.19
N ALA A 409 -10.11 -9.63 -10.73
CA ALA A 409 -8.85 -10.14 -10.22
C ALA A 409 -8.55 -9.69 -8.78
N CYS A 410 -8.85 -8.43 -8.43
CA CYS A 410 -8.73 -7.89 -7.07
C CYS A 410 -9.60 -8.66 -6.08
N ILE A 411 -10.87 -8.90 -6.41
CA ILE A 411 -11.81 -9.65 -5.56
C ILE A 411 -11.35 -11.11 -5.40
N VAL A 412 -10.94 -11.76 -6.49
CA VAL A 412 -10.42 -13.13 -6.44
C VAL A 412 -9.14 -13.19 -5.59
N SER A 413 -8.20 -12.28 -5.79
CA SER A 413 -6.96 -12.19 -4.99
C SER A 413 -7.26 -11.97 -3.50
N PHE A 414 -8.22 -11.09 -3.19
CA PHE A 414 -8.73 -10.86 -1.84
C PHE A 414 -9.30 -12.13 -1.20
N PHE A 415 -10.14 -12.89 -1.91
CA PHE A 415 -10.65 -14.15 -1.36
C PHE A 415 -9.53 -15.18 -1.18
N MET A 416 -8.62 -15.24 -2.14
CA MET A 416 -7.52 -16.21 -2.12
C MET A 416 -6.51 -15.96 -1.00
N SER A 417 -6.27 -14.71 -0.60
CA SER A 417 -5.35 -14.42 0.51
C SER A 417 -5.82 -14.97 1.87
N GLY A 418 -7.11 -15.34 1.99
CA GLY A 418 -7.69 -15.86 3.22
C GLY A 418 -7.67 -14.79 4.32
N HIS A 419 -7.48 -15.18 5.59
CA HIS A 419 -7.43 -14.22 6.70
C HIS A 419 -5.99 -13.74 6.99
N ARG A 420 -5.20 -13.53 5.94
CA ARG A 420 -3.85 -12.95 6.04
C ARG A 420 -3.91 -11.48 5.68
N SER A 421 -3.12 -10.68 6.37
CA SER A 421 -2.94 -9.26 6.07
C SER A 421 -1.49 -8.85 6.30
N ILE A 422 -1.03 -7.89 5.51
CA ILE A 422 0.19 -7.13 5.81
C ILE A 422 -0.02 -6.16 6.98
N TYR A 423 -1.27 -5.90 7.36
CA TYR A 423 -1.67 -5.04 8.47
C TYR A 423 -2.28 -5.88 9.60
N PRO A 424 -1.49 -6.33 10.59
CA PRO A 424 -1.99 -7.18 11.66
C PRO A 424 -3.10 -6.54 12.52
N SER A 425 -3.11 -5.21 12.72
CA SER A 425 -4.14 -4.50 13.52
C SER A 425 -5.45 -4.24 12.77
N GLN A 426 -5.59 -4.70 11.51
CA GLN A 426 -6.89 -4.71 10.83
C GLN A 426 -7.89 -5.55 11.61
N VAL A 427 -9.14 -5.11 11.69
CA VAL A 427 -10.20 -5.85 12.39
C VAL A 427 -11.07 -6.61 11.38
N LEU A 428 -11.28 -7.90 11.60
CA LEU A 428 -12.16 -8.70 10.75
C LEU A 428 -13.63 -8.48 11.13
N PHE A 429 -14.44 -7.98 10.19
CA PHE A 429 -15.87 -7.77 10.43
C PHE A 429 -16.78 -8.77 9.70
N LEU A 430 -16.37 -9.25 8.53
CA LEU A 430 -17.09 -10.30 7.79
C LEU A 430 -16.19 -11.46 7.41
N LYS A 431 -16.72 -12.68 7.52
CA LYS A 431 -16.04 -13.90 7.08
C LYS A 431 -15.95 -13.94 5.56
N LYS A 432 -14.77 -14.31 5.02
CA LYS A 432 -14.59 -14.49 3.57
C LYS A 432 -15.31 -15.72 3.01
N SER A 433 -15.57 -16.71 3.86
CA SER A 433 -16.33 -17.90 3.50
C SER A 433 -17.07 -18.44 4.70
N GLU A 434 -18.30 -18.84 4.45
CA GLU A 434 -19.19 -19.50 5.41
C GLU A 434 -18.75 -20.91 5.79
N SER A 435 -17.75 -21.46 5.08
CA SER A 435 -17.13 -22.75 5.42
C SER A 435 -15.89 -22.62 6.30
N ILE A 436 -15.63 -21.42 6.82
CA ILE A 436 -14.51 -21.12 7.71
C ILE A 436 -15.08 -20.52 8.99
N ASP A 437 -14.68 -21.07 10.13
CA ASP A 437 -14.97 -20.50 11.43
C ASP A 437 -13.81 -19.61 11.89
N VAL A 438 -14.16 -18.40 12.28
CA VAL A 438 -13.30 -17.31 12.74
C VAL A 438 -14.13 -16.43 13.66
N ASN A 439 -13.48 -15.81 14.63
CA ASN A 439 -14.11 -14.80 15.47
C ASN A 439 -14.17 -13.47 14.71
N ILE A 440 -15.35 -12.85 14.72
CA ILE A 440 -15.53 -11.49 14.19
C ILE A 440 -15.21 -10.49 15.30
N GLY A 441 -14.51 -9.42 14.96
CA GLY A 441 -14.03 -8.39 15.89
C GLY A 441 -12.58 -8.57 16.31
N ASP A 442 -11.99 -9.73 16.03
CA ASP A 442 -10.56 -9.98 16.30
C ASP A 442 -9.68 -9.27 15.25
N GLU A 443 -8.46 -8.93 15.66
CA GLU A 443 -7.43 -8.41 14.78
C GLU A 443 -6.87 -9.51 13.87
N MET A 444 -6.42 -9.13 12.67
CA MET A 444 -5.87 -10.08 11.69
C MET A 444 -4.64 -10.86 12.22
N ALA A 445 -3.92 -10.32 13.20
CA ALA A 445 -2.85 -11.04 13.91
C ALA A 445 -3.35 -12.23 14.73
N ASP A 446 -4.56 -12.15 15.29
CA ASP A 446 -5.08 -13.08 16.31
C ASP A 446 -6.05 -14.11 15.72
N ILE A 447 -6.31 -14.07 14.40
CA ILE A 447 -7.26 -14.97 13.76
C ILE A 447 -6.74 -16.42 13.72
N ASP A 448 -7.46 -17.30 14.42
CA ASP A 448 -7.36 -18.76 14.25
C ASP A 448 -8.49 -19.26 13.33
N ALA A 449 -8.18 -19.46 12.04
CA ALA A 449 -9.15 -19.90 11.05
C ALA A 449 -9.30 -21.42 11.03
N ARG A 450 -10.50 -21.91 11.41
CA ARG A 450 -10.80 -23.36 11.45
C ARG A 450 -11.75 -23.77 10.33
N PRO A 451 -11.57 -24.93 9.68
CA PRO A 451 -12.51 -25.42 8.68
C PRO A 451 -13.86 -25.78 9.34
N ALA A 452 -14.95 -25.20 8.84
CA ALA A 452 -16.31 -25.48 9.27
C ALA A 452 -17.19 -25.79 8.05
N PRO A 453 -17.01 -26.96 7.40
CA PRO A 453 -17.71 -27.28 6.17
C PRO A 453 -19.23 -27.22 6.34
N ARG A 454 -19.92 -26.56 5.40
CA ARG A 454 -21.39 -26.63 5.31
C ARG A 454 -21.84 -28.08 5.10
N LYS A 455 -22.94 -28.47 5.76
CA LYS A 455 -23.54 -29.80 5.59
C LYS A 455 -23.85 -30.09 4.12
N LYS A 456 -23.46 -31.26 3.62
CA LYS A 456 -23.59 -31.74 2.23
C LYS A 456 -22.74 -30.98 1.19
N SER A 457 -21.82 -30.12 1.59
CA SER A 457 -20.90 -29.44 0.66
C SER A 457 -19.85 -30.41 0.07
N LEU A 458 -19.30 -30.06 -1.09
CA LEU A 458 -18.15 -30.77 -1.67
C LEU A 458 -16.96 -30.80 -0.70
N LEU A 459 -16.74 -29.71 0.04
CA LEU A 459 -15.67 -29.60 1.02
C LEU A 459 -15.85 -30.60 2.18
N GLN A 460 -17.09 -30.81 2.64
CA GLN A 460 -17.37 -31.85 3.63
C GLN A 460 -17.00 -33.24 3.11
N ARG A 461 -17.39 -33.57 1.88
CA ARG A 461 -17.06 -34.87 1.25
C ARG A 461 -15.56 -35.09 1.16
N ILE A 462 -14.79 -34.06 0.79
CA ILE A 462 -13.33 -34.12 0.69
C ILE A 462 -12.69 -34.33 2.08
N LEU A 463 -13.13 -33.59 3.10
CA LEU A 463 -12.64 -33.73 4.47
C LEU A 463 -12.98 -35.10 5.06
N ASP A 464 -14.17 -35.63 4.79
CA ASP A 464 -14.58 -36.97 5.22
C ASP A 464 -13.70 -38.06 4.60
N ILE A 465 -13.36 -37.95 3.30
CA ILE A 465 -12.42 -38.86 2.62
C ILE A 465 -11.02 -38.77 3.23
N LYS A 466 -10.52 -37.55 3.48
CA LYS A 466 -9.20 -37.33 4.08
C LYS A 466 -9.12 -37.87 5.51
N ASN A 467 -10.18 -37.72 6.29
CA ASN A 467 -10.26 -38.23 7.66
C ASN A 467 -10.40 -39.76 7.71
N LYS A 468 -11.07 -40.38 6.73
CA LYS A 468 -11.10 -41.85 6.59
C LYS A 468 -9.71 -42.42 6.31
N LYS A 469 -8.96 -41.83 5.37
CA LYS A 469 -7.56 -42.22 5.05
C LYS A 469 -6.55 -42.01 6.18
N LYS A 470 -6.90 -41.25 7.22
CA LYS A 470 -6.04 -40.99 8.40
C LYS A 470 -6.33 -41.95 9.56
N LYS A 471 -7.40 -42.74 9.46
CA LYS A 471 -7.86 -43.73 10.44
C LYS A 471 -7.57 -45.18 10.00
N GLU A 472 -7.31 -45.39 8.72
CA GLU A 472 -6.61 -46.56 8.16
C GLU A 472 -5.09 -46.31 8.26
#